data_AF-A0A0R2TMC4-F1
#
_entry.id   AF-A0A0R2TMC4-F1
#
_cell.length_a   1.000
_cell.length_b   1.000
_cell.length_c   1.000
_cell.angle_alpha   90.00
_cell.angle_beta   90.00
_cell.angle_gamma   90.00
#
_symmetry.space_group_name_H-M   'P 1'
#
loop_
_entity.id
_entity.type
_entity.pdbx_description
1 polymer ?
#
loop_
_entity_poly.entity_id
_entity_poly.type
_entity_poly.pdbx_seq_one_letter_code
_entity_poly.pdbx_strand_id
1 'polypeptide(L)'
;MLPTPQNDPFSTALQRCGVPEQETGPWSVWLERAIEQYKLDLDREAFEAKGGAPLVAKELNAFHRSLRRCNDPKVAAKRVAQLSPEACTFITMRLRLQTPPIHEIDGVNLGKPADVDALVAAVGDARSWLGGKPGSEHKPALRCLVRSVASVYAHSTGKAPGISSSQTTLGLGYMTPFEELLSATLVEAGASRSPEAIRSLYRAMERGKPKK
;
A
#
# COMPACT_ATOMS: atom_id res chain seq x y z
N MET A 1 -14.45 -16.48 -8.25
CA MET A 1 -13.73 -16.60 -9.53
C MET A 1 -12.44 -15.83 -9.38
N LEU A 2 -11.29 -16.49 -9.51
CA LEU A 2 -9.99 -15.81 -9.53
C LEU A 2 -9.92 -14.97 -10.82
N PRO A 3 -9.41 -13.73 -10.76
CA PRO A 3 -9.29 -12.90 -11.95
C PRO A 3 -8.37 -13.58 -12.97
N THR A 4 -8.82 -13.64 -14.21
CA THR A 4 -8.07 -14.20 -15.34
C THR A 4 -6.79 -13.39 -15.56
N PRO A 5 -5.62 -14.04 -15.76
CA PRO A 5 -4.30 -13.38 -15.82
C PRO A 5 -4.05 -12.52 -17.07
N GLN A 6 -5.07 -12.24 -17.88
CA GLN A 6 -4.91 -11.69 -19.23
C GLN A 6 -4.72 -10.16 -19.28
N ASN A 7 -4.81 -9.46 -18.15
CA ASN A 7 -4.55 -8.02 -18.02
C ASN A 7 -3.74 -7.67 -16.76
N ASP A 8 -3.01 -8.61 -16.17
CA ASP A 8 -2.15 -8.33 -15.02
C ASP A 8 -0.90 -7.57 -15.47
N PRO A 9 -0.71 -6.29 -15.07
CA PRO A 9 0.39 -5.46 -15.52
C PRO A 9 1.76 -5.95 -15.03
N PHE A 10 1.80 -6.87 -14.06
CA PHE A 10 3.04 -7.39 -13.48
C PHE A 10 3.42 -8.78 -14.00
N SER A 11 2.49 -9.49 -14.64
CA SER A 11 2.66 -10.87 -15.10
C SER A 11 3.96 -11.08 -15.89
N THR A 12 4.21 -10.25 -16.89
CA THR A 12 5.41 -10.32 -17.74
C THR A 12 6.69 -10.02 -16.95
N ALA A 13 6.66 -9.04 -16.05
CA ALA A 13 7.83 -8.68 -15.26
C ALA A 13 8.16 -9.75 -14.20
N LEU A 14 7.14 -10.36 -13.59
CA LEU A 14 7.30 -11.46 -12.63
C LEU A 14 7.84 -12.72 -13.31
N GLN A 15 7.33 -13.08 -14.49
CA GLN A 15 7.86 -14.20 -15.28
C GLN A 15 9.34 -14.01 -15.62
N ARG A 16 9.75 -12.79 -16.00
CA ARG A 16 11.17 -12.46 -16.24
C ARG A 16 12.03 -12.52 -14.98
N CYS A 17 11.44 -12.31 -13.80
CA CYS A 17 12.12 -12.54 -12.52
C CYS A 17 12.36 -14.04 -12.23
N GLY A 18 11.76 -14.94 -13.02
CA GLY A 18 11.81 -16.39 -12.83
C GLY A 18 10.67 -16.94 -11.98
N VAL A 19 9.61 -16.16 -11.75
CA VAL A 19 8.40 -16.63 -11.07
C VAL A 19 7.58 -17.48 -12.05
N PRO A 20 7.20 -18.72 -11.71
CA PRO A 20 6.33 -19.55 -12.55
C PRO A 20 5.01 -18.85 -12.85
N GLU A 21 4.46 -19.03 -14.05
CA GLU A 21 3.19 -18.42 -14.46
C GLU A 21 2.03 -18.77 -13.51
N GLN A 22 2.06 -19.96 -12.90
CA GLN A 22 1.04 -20.39 -11.94
C GLN A 22 1.12 -19.66 -10.59
N GLU A 23 2.26 -19.03 -10.29
CA GLU A 23 2.54 -18.35 -9.02
C GLU A 23 2.52 -16.81 -9.15
N THR A 24 2.37 -16.26 -10.36
CA THR A 24 2.38 -14.80 -10.57
C THR A 24 1.20 -14.10 -9.89
N GLY A 25 -0.01 -14.68 -9.98
CA GLY A 25 -1.24 -14.06 -9.50
C GLY A 25 -1.18 -13.57 -8.05
N PRO A 26 -0.76 -14.40 -7.07
CA PRO A 26 -0.57 -13.94 -5.69
C PRO A 26 0.40 -12.76 -5.57
N TRP A 27 1.54 -12.80 -6.25
CA TRP A 27 2.55 -11.73 -6.18
C TRP A 27 2.08 -10.42 -6.81
N SER A 28 1.28 -10.50 -7.87
CA SER A 28 0.65 -9.34 -8.49
C SER A 28 -0.29 -8.63 -7.52
N VAL A 29 -1.12 -9.38 -6.77
CA VAL A 29 -1.98 -8.82 -5.71
C VAL A 29 -1.14 -8.12 -4.62
N TRP A 30 0.03 -8.67 -4.26
CA TRP A 30 0.93 -8.02 -3.31
C TRP A 30 1.51 -6.70 -3.86
N LEU A 31 1.83 -6.63 -5.16
CA LEU A 31 2.31 -5.42 -5.81
C LEU A 31 1.22 -4.35 -5.93
N GLU A 32 -0.01 -4.75 -6.28
CA GLU A 32 -1.19 -3.87 -6.30
C GLU A 32 -1.42 -3.24 -4.93
N ARG A 33 -1.40 -4.06 -3.86
CA ARG A 33 -1.51 -3.57 -2.48
C ARG A 33 -0.39 -2.61 -2.09
N ALA A 34 0.84 -2.86 -2.56
CA ALA A 34 1.95 -1.95 -2.31
C ALA A 34 1.73 -0.58 -2.99
N ILE A 35 1.16 -0.58 -4.20
CA ILE A 35 0.79 0.65 -4.93
C ILE A 35 -0.35 1.38 -4.23
N GLU A 36 -1.38 0.67 -3.77
CA GLU A 36 -2.48 1.27 -3.01
C GLU A 36 -1.94 1.94 -1.75
N GLN A 37 -1.10 1.26 -0.97
CA GLN A 37 -0.47 1.82 0.22
C GLN A 37 0.39 3.05 -0.11
N TYR A 38 1.12 3.05 -1.22
CA TYR A 38 1.88 4.20 -1.70
C TYR A 38 0.99 5.42 -1.97
N LYS A 39 -0.14 5.23 -2.64
CA LYS A 39 -1.11 6.32 -2.90
C LYS A 39 -1.66 6.89 -1.59
N LEU A 40 -1.96 6.02 -0.62
CA LEU A 40 -2.39 6.48 0.70
C LEU A 40 -1.34 7.34 1.38
N ASP A 41 -0.08 6.91 1.37
CA ASP A 41 1.02 7.62 2.02
C ASP A 41 1.22 9.01 1.39
N LEU A 42 1.06 9.16 0.07
CA LEU A 42 1.05 10.47 -0.59
C LEU A 42 -0.09 11.37 -0.12
N ASP A 43 -1.30 10.83 -0.01
CA ASP A 43 -2.48 11.59 0.45
C ASP A 43 -2.30 12.06 1.90
N ARG A 44 -1.69 11.22 2.76
CA ARG A 44 -1.32 11.61 4.12
C ARG A 44 -0.29 12.72 4.14
N GLU A 45 0.80 12.59 3.38
CA GLU A 45 1.83 13.62 3.30
C GLU A 45 1.23 14.98 2.90
N ALA A 46 0.35 14.97 1.89
CA ALA A 46 -0.36 16.17 1.45
C ALA A 46 -1.33 16.71 2.52
N PHE A 47 -2.00 15.83 3.27
CA PHE A 47 -2.94 16.22 4.32
C PHE A 47 -2.25 16.75 5.59
N GLU A 48 -1.12 16.17 5.96
CA GLU A 48 -0.24 16.65 7.04
C GLU A 48 0.35 18.02 6.70
N ALA A 49 0.80 18.22 5.45
CA ALA A 49 1.27 19.53 4.99
C ALA A 49 0.21 20.64 5.12
N LYS A 50 -1.07 20.28 5.07
CA LYS A 50 -2.22 21.19 5.30
C LYS A 50 -2.60 21.35 6.77
N GLY A 51 -1.94 20.63 7.69
CA GLY A 51 -2.22 20.68 9.13
C GLY A 51 -3.50 19.94 9.57
N GLY A 52 -4.17 19.20 8.68
CA GLY A 52 -5.45 18.55 8.97
C GLY A 52 -5.36 17.23 9.75
N ALA A 53 -4.20 16.55 9.70
CA ALA A 53 -4.01 15.21 10.27
C ALA A 53 -4.35 15.09 11.77
N PRO A 54 -3.94 16.03 12.65
CA PRO A 54 -4.24 15.92 14.08
C PRO A 54 -5.75 16.02 14.41
N LEU A 55 -6.53 16.76 13.61
CA LEU A 55 -7.96 16.93 13.83
C LEU A 55 -8.72 15.64 13.49
N VAL A 56 -8.46 15.10 12.30
CA VAL A 56 -9.06 13.84 11.85
C VAL A 56 -8.62 12.67 12.74
N ALA A 57 -7.36 12.66 13.20
CA ALA A 57 -6.89 11.63 14.14
C ALA A 57 -7.67 11.68 15.48
N LYS A 58 -8.02 12.86 15.99
CA LYS A 58 -8.85 13.00 17.20
C LYS A 58 -10.27 12.49 16.96
N GLU A 59 -10.84 12.86 15.82
CA GLU A 59 -12.17 12.42 15.39
C GLU A 59 -12.26 10.89 15.26
N LEU A 60 -11.33 10.28 14.55
CA LEU A 60 -11.25 8.82 14.41
C LEU A 60 -11.04 8.11 15.75
N ASN A 61 -10.28 8.70 16.67
CA ASN A 61 -10.14 8.17 18.03
C ASN A 61 -11.45 8.19 18.81
N ALA A 62 -12.24 9.26 18.69
CA ALA A 62 -13.56 9.35 19.31
C ALA A 62 -14.53 8.33 18.70
N PHE A 63 -14.53 8.20 17.37
CA PHE A 63 -15.35 7.23 16.65
C PHE A 63 -15.01 5.78 17.01
N HIS A 64 -13.72 5.41 17.00
CA HIS A 64 -13.26 4.09 17.39
C HIS A 64 -13.68 3.72 18.82
N ARG A 65 -13.59 4.67 19.76
CA ARG A 65 -14.07 4.46 21.14
C ARG A 65 -15.59 4.27 21.19
N SER A 66 -16.33 4.99 20.35
CA SER A 66 -17.79 4.86 20.26
C SER A 66 -18.18 3.47 19.75
N LEU A 67 -17.55 3.00 18.67
CA LEU A 67 -17.80 1.67 18.09
C LEU A 67 -17.53 0.55 19.11
N ARG A 68 -16.45 0.64 19.88
CA ARG A 68 -16.13 -0.36 20.91
C ARG A 68 -17.08 -0.37 22.10
N ARG A 69 -17.76 0.74 22.38
CA ARG A 69 -18.65 0.88 23.55
C ARG A 69 -20.10 0.59 23.22
N CYS A 70 -20.50 0.71 21.96
CA CYS A 70 -21.89 0.61 21.54
C CYS A 70 -22.00 -0.36 20.37
N ASN A 71 -22.62 -1.52 20.62
CA ASN A 71 -22.88 -2.54 19.61
C ASN A 71 -24.23 -2.33 18.88
N ASP A 72 -24.86 -1.16 19.01
CA ASP A 72 -26.12 -0.86 18.31
C ASP A 72 -25.83 -0.39 16.87
N PRO A 73 -26.27 -1.14 15.84
CA PRO A 73 -26.06 -0.79 14.44
C PRO A 73 -26.63 0.59 14.06
N LYS A 74 -27.74 1.02 14.68
CA LYS A 74 -28.37 2.32 14.38
C LYS A 74 -27.52 3.47 14.91
N VAL A 75 -26.92 3.28 16.09
CA VAL A 75 -26.02 4.27 16.68
C VAL A 75 -24.72 4.34 15.89
N ALA A 76 -24.18 3.19 15.45
CA ALA A 76 -23.01 3.14 14.58
C ALA A 76 -23.27 3.85 13.24
N ALA A 77 -24.40 3.61 12.58
CA ALA A 77 -24.77 4.28 11.32
C ALA A 77 -24.87 5.80 11.47
N LYS A 78 -25.52 6.26 12.55
CA LYS A 78 -25.59 7.70 12.87
C LYS A 78 -24.21 8.31 13.08
N ARG A 79 -23.29 7.59 13.72
CA ARG A 79 -21.92 8.06 13.97
C ARG A 79 -21.09 8.09 12.69
N VAL A 80 -21.26 7.12 11.79
CA VAL A 80 -20.65 7.15 10.45
C VAL A 80 -21.09 8.40 9.69
N ALA A 81 -22.39 8.71 9.69
CA ALA A 81 -22.93 9.91 9.02
C ALA A 81 -22.46 11.25 9.61
N GLN A 82 -21.88 11.25 10.82
CA GLN A 82 -21.34 12.44 11.48
C GLN A 82 -19.84 12.64 11.21
N LEU A 83 -19.18 11.70 10.55
CA LEU A 83 -17.76 11.78 10.23
C LEU A 83 -17.51 12.83 9.15
N SER A 84 -16.36 13.49 9.23
CA SER A 84 -15.88 14.37 8.18
C SER A 84 -15.62 13.59 6.88
N PRO A 85 -15.71 14.24 5.70
CA PRO A 85 -15.35 13.62 4.43
C PRO A 85 -13.93 13.03 4.42
N GLU A 86 -12.99 13.70 5.08
CA GLU A 86 -11.60 13.25 5.21
C GLU A 86 -11.50 11.99 6.09
N ALA A 87 -12.22 11.95 7.22
CA ALA A 87 -12.30 10.77 8.08
C ALA A 87 -12.88 9.55 7.32
N CYS A 88 -13.98 9.76 6.59
CA CYS A 88 -14.58 8.73 5.73
C CYS A 88 -13.61 8.26 4.64
N THR A 89 -12.85 9.17 4.04
CA THR A 89 -11.85 8.85 3.02
C THR A 89 -10.79 7.92 3.59
N PHE A 90 -10.20 8.24 4.74
CA PHE A 90 -9.15 7.42 5.35
C PHE A 90 -9.65 6.06 5.83
N ILE A 91 -10.89 5.99 6.36
CA ILE A 91 -11.50 4.70 6.72
C ILE A 91 -11.72 3.85 5.48
N THR A 92 -12.30 4.43 4.42
CA THR A 92 -12.57 3.74 3.15
C THR A 92 -11.28 3.21 2.51
N MET A 93 -10.22 4.02 2.53
CA MET A 93 -8.90 3.62 2.10
C MET A 93 -8.36 2.40 2.85
N ARG A 94 -8.57 2.33 4.18
CA ARG A 94 -8.16 1.18 4.98
C ARG A 94 -9.04 -0.05 4.78
N LEU A 95 -10.33 0.14 4.55
CA LEU A 95 -11.27 -0.93 4.19
C LEU A 95 -10.92 -1.60 2.86
N ARG A 96 -10.42 -0.84 1.87
CA ARG A 96 -9.96 -1.39 0.58
C ARG A 96 -8.74 -2.30 0.72
N LEU A 97 -7.88 -2.05 1.70
CA LEU A 97 -6.70 -2.87 1.97
C LEU A 97 -7.02 -4.19 2.70
N GLN A 98 -8.26 -4.40 3.13
CA GLN A 98 -8.66 -5.63 3.80
C GLN A 98 -8.90 -6.79 2.84
N THR A 99 -9.01 -8.00 3.38
CA THR A 99 -9.33 -9.21 2.62
C THR A 99 -10.59 -9.85 3.22
N PRO A 100 -11.75 -9.83 2.53
CA PRO A 100 -12.00 -9.21 1.22
C PRO A 100 -12.03 -7.66 1.27
N PRO A 101 -11.76 -6.97 0.14
CA PRO A 101 -11.75 -5.52 0.08
C PRO A 101 -13.17 -4.94 0.14
N ILE A 102 -13.39 -3.99 1.05
CA ILE A 102 -14.64 -3.23 1.15
C ILE A 102 -14.39 -1.85 0.53
N HIS A 103 -15.13 -1.54 -0.54
CA HIS A 103 -14.79 -0.42 -1.43
C HIS A 103 -15.25 0.94 -0.91
N GLU A 104 -16.27 0.94 -0.05
CA GLU A 104 -16.93 2.12 0.49
C GLU A 104 -17.41 1.85 1.93
N ILE A 105 -17.41 2.89 2.76
CA ILE A 105 -17.87 2.79 4.15
C ILE A 105 -19.36 2.42 4.25
N ASP A 106 -20.17 2.85 3.28
CA ASP A 106 -21.60 2.53 3.20
C ASP A 106 -21.87 1.06 2.80
N GLY A 107 -20.85 0.39 2.25
CA GLY A 107 -20.89 -1.03 1.95
C GLY A 107 -20.74 -1.93 3.19
N VAL A 108 -20.44 -1.37 4.36
CA VAL A 108 -20.29 -2.13 5.62
C VAL A 108 -21.66 -2.47 6.19
N ASN A 109 -21.98 -3.77 6.32
CA ASN A 109 -23.22 -4.19 6.97
C ASN A 109 -23.07 -4.16 8.50
N LEU A 110 -23.53 -3.08 9.12
CA LEU A 110 -23.46 -2.89 10.58
C LEU A 110 -24.31 -3.90 11.39
N GLY A 111 -25.21 -4.64 10.75
CA GLY A 111 -25.95 -5.75 11.37
C GLY A 111 -25.15 -7.06 11.42
N LYS A 112 -23.99 -7.13 10.75
CA LYS A 112 -23.13 -8.32 10.67
C LYS A 112 -21.87 -8.10 11.53
N PRO A 113 -21.63 -8.92 12.56
CA PRO A 113 -20.48 -8.75 13.46
C PRO A 113 -19.13 -8.69 12.74
N ALA A 114 -18.92 -9.53 11.73
CA ALA A 114 -17.67 -9.55 10.95
C ALA A 114 -17.39 -8.23 10.22
N ASP A 115 -18.43 -7.55 9.73
CA ASP A 115 -18.28 -6.29 9.00
C ASP A 115 -18.06 -5.13 9.99
N VAL A 116 -18.66 -5.22 11.19
CA VAL A 116 -18.37 -4.31 12.31
C VAL A 116 -16.92 -4.46 12.79
N ASP A 117 -16.41 -5.68 12.90
CA ASP A 117 -15.02 -5.94 13.27
C ASP A 117 -14.06 -5.43 12.20
N ALA A 118 -14.39 -5.62 10.92
CA ALA A 118 -13.65 -5.06 9.79
C ALA A 118 -13.61 -3.53 9.84
N LEU A 119 -14.74 -2.87 10.15
CA LEU A 119 -14.79 -1.42 10.34
C LEU A 119 -13.97 -0.98 11.55
N VAL A 120 -14.07 -1.66 12.69
CA VAL A 120 -13.27 -1.36 13.90
C VAL A 120 -11.78 -1.48 13.60
N ALA A 121 -11.37 -2.52 12.87
CA ALA A 121 -9.99 -2.71 12.42
C ALA A 121 -9.55 -1.58 11.48
N ALA A 122 -10.35 -1.25 10.45
CA ALA A 122 -10.03 -0.19 9.51
C ALA A 122 -9.90 1.18 10.17
N VAL A 123 -10.80 1.53 11.11
CA VAL A 123 -10.71 2.76 11.90
C VAL A 123 -9.48 2.72 12.83
N GLY A 124 -9.20 1.56 13.41
CA GLY A 124 -8.01 1.30 14.23
C GLY A 124 -6.70 1.51 13.47
N ASP A 125 -6.65 1.09 12.22
CA ASP A 125 -5.50 1.28 11.33
C ASP A 125 -5.41 2.72 10.85
N ALA A 126 -6.53 3.34 10.46
CA ALA A 126 -6.59 4.74 10.02
C ALA A 126 -6.11 5.70 11.13
N ARG A 127 -6.56 5.51 12.38
CA ARG A 127 -6.08 6.32 13.51
C ARG A 127 -4.61 6.07 13.83
N SER A 128 -4.14 4.82 13.73
CA SER A 128 -2.74 4.46 13.99
C SER A 128 -1.85 5.11 12.95
N TRP A 129 -2.29 5.10 11.70
CA TRP A 129 -1.58 5.68 10.60
C TRP A 129 -1.53 7.21 10.65
N LEU A 130 -2.63 7.91 10.98
CA LEU A 130 -2.62 9.37 11.16
C LEU A 130 -1.95 9.83 12.47
N GLY A 131 -2.03 9.01 13.53
CA GLY A 131 -1.53 9.33 14.86
C GLY A 131 -0.10 8.87 15.15
N GLY A 132 0.47 8.03 14.28
CA GLY A 132 1.84 7.56 14.40
C GLY A 132 2.79 8.75 14.31
N LYS A 133 3.63 8.94 15.33
CA LYS A 133 4.80 9.85 15.23
C LYS A 133 5.53 9.49 13.94
N PRO A 134 5.90 10.47 13.10
CA PRO A 134 6.69 10.16 11.92
C PRO A 134 7.89 9.34 12.38
N GLY A 135 7.99 8.10 11.88
CA GLY A 135 9.28 7.45 11.82
C GLY A 135 10.18 8.43 11.07
N SER A 136 11.28 8.83 11.69
CA SER A 136 12.22 9.80 11.13
C SER A 136 12.50 9.54 9.65
N GLU A 137 12.50 10.63 8.88
CA GLU A 137 12.53 10.70 7.41
C GLU A 137 11.13 10.53 6.81
N HIS A 138 10.69 11.40 5.92
CA HIS A 138 11.15 11.31 4.55
C HIS A 138 10.53 12.43 3.64
N LYS A 139 10.81 12.34 2.33
CA LYS A 139 9.79 12.22 1.25
C LYS A 139 9.39 10.71 1.08
N PRO A 140 8.47 10.17 1.91
CA PRO A 140 8.36 8.74 2.36
C PRO A 140 7.84 7.73 1.38
N ALA A 141 6.70 8.03 0.77
CA ALA A 141 5.86 7.01 0.17
C ALA A 141 6.64 6.19 -0.86
N LEU A 142 7.44 6.87 -1.69
CA LEU A 142 8.18 6.24 -2.78
C LEU A 142 9.24 5.27 -2.28
N ARG A 143 9.92 5.56 -1.17
CA ARG A 143 10.92 4.66 -0.57
C ARG A 143 10.25 3.42 0.03
N CYS A 144 9.08 3.59 0.66
CA CYS A 144 8.28 2.48 1.14
C CYS A 144 7.83 1.58 -0.01
N LEU A 145 7.34 2.16 -1.11
CA LEU A 145 6.97 1.40 -2.32
C LEU A 145 8.14 0.56 -2.84
N VAL A 146 9.31 1.18 -3.06
CA VAL A 146 10.50 0.48 -3.55
C VAL A 146 10.91 -0.66 -2.60
N ARG A 147 10.78 -0.47 -1.27
CA ARG A 147 11.11 -1.49 -0.28
C ARG A 147 10.12 -2.65 -0.33
N SER A 148 8.83 -2.37 -0.48
CA SER A 148 7.80 -3.39 -0.65
C SER A 148 8.03 -4.22 -1.91
N VAL A 149 8.35 -3.57 -3.04
CA VAL A 149 8.70 -4.28 -4.29
C VAL A 149 9.95 -5.14 -4.11
N ALA A 150 11.00 -4.61 -3.47
CA ALA A 150 12.21 -5.37 -3.16
C ALA A 150 11.93 -6.59 -2.28
N SER A 151 11.00 -6.47 -1.31
CA SER A 151 10.55 -7.57 -0.48
C SER A 151 9.79 -8.61 -1.31
N VAL A 152 8.83 -8.20 -2.14
CA VAL A 152 8.08 -9.11 -3.02
C VAL A 152 9.05 -9.88 -3.93
N TYR A 153 10.00 -9.19 -4.55
CA TYR A 153 11.03 -9.82 -5.38
C TYR A 153 11.84 -10.87 -4.61
N ALA A 154 12.30 -10.53 -3.40
CA ALA A 154 13.11 -11.45 -2.60
C ALA A 154 12.34 -12.71 -2.19
N HIS A 155 11.05 -12.56 -1.84
CA HIS A 155 10.22 -13.68 -1.44
C HIS A 155 9.75 -14.52 -2.63
N SER A 156 9.50 -13.91 -3.78
CA SER A 156 9.03 -14.62 -4.98
C SER A 156 10.15 -15.36 -5.72
N THR A 157 11.38 -14.84 -5.66
CA THR A 157 12.52 -15.42 -6.40
C THR A 157 13.55 -16.11 -5.52
N GLY A 158 13.54 -15.88 -4.21
CA GLY A 158 14.60 -16.29 -3.29
C GLY A 158 15.93 -15.56 -3.51
N LYS A 159 15.98 -14.54 -4.38
CA LYS A 159 17.19 -13.81 -4.75
C LYS A 159 17.23 -12.44 -4.10
N ALA A 160 18.44 -11.95 -3.81
CA ALA A 160 18.60 -10.58 -3.35
C ALA A 160 18.26 -9.60 -4.50
N PRO A 161 17.48 -8.53 -4.24
CA PRO A 161 17.23 -7.49 -5.22
C PRO A 161 18.56 -6.83 -5.61
N GLY A 162 18.84 -6.78 -6.91
CA GLY A 162 20.11 -6.32 -7.47
C GLY A 162 19.91 -5.34 -8.62
N ILE A 163 20.73 -4.29 -8.62
CA ILE A 163 20.81 -3.29 -9.70
C ILE A 163 22.18 -3.39 -10.38
N SER A 164 22.26 -3.08 -11.69
CA SER A 164 23.48 -3.11 -12.52
C SER A 164 23.86 -4.43 -13.24
N SER A 165 24.71 -4.27 -14.25
CA SER A 165 25.06 -5.21 -15.33
C SER A 165 25.89 -6.43 -14.92
N SER A 166 26.31 -6.52 -13.67
CA SER A 166 27.08 -7.67 -13.14
C SER A 166 26.20 -8.83 -12.69
N GLN A 167 24.88 -8.66 -12.61
CA GLN A 167 23.92 -9.71 -12.28
C GLN A 167 22.92 -9.86 -13.43
N THR A 168 23.18 -10.84 -14.29
CA THR A 168 22.30 -11.34 -15.38
C THR A 168 21.50 -10.25 -16.11
N THR A 169 22.15 -9.53 -17.02
CA THR A 169 21.51 -8.61 -17.97
C THR A 169 20.69 -9.38 -19.00
N LEU A 170 19.38 -9.50 -18.79
CA LEU A 170 18.43 -10.09 -19.74
C LEU A 170 17.20 -9.18 -19.79
N GLY A 171 17.28 -8.06 -20.52
CA GLY A 171 16.20 -7.09 -20.59
C GLY A 171 16.43 -5.94 -21.56
N LEU A 172 15.34 -5.28 -21.96
CA LEU A 172 15.36 -4.06 -22.78
C LEU A 172 16.06 -2.94 -22.00
N GLY A 173 17.07 -2.29 -22.60
CA GLY A 173 17.81 -1.21 -21.93
C GLY A 173 18.83 -1.66 -20.88
N TYR A 174 19.32 -2.90 -20.94
CA TYR A 174 20.30 -3.46 -19.99
C TYR A 174 19.81 -3.48 -18.54
N MET A 175 18.50 -3.64 -18.34
CA MET A 175 17.90 -3.71 -17.01
C MET A 175 17.96 -5.13 -16.45
N THR A 176 18.14 -5.25 -15.13
CA THR A 176 17.98 -6.54 -14.43
C THR A 176 16.49 -6.89 -14.32
N PRO A 177 16.11 -8.16 -14.12
CA PRO A 177 14.71 -8.52 -13.91
C PRO A 177 14.05 -7.78 -12.74
N PHE A 178 14.80 -7.50 -11.66
CA PHE A 178 14.34 -6.65 -10.56
C PHE A 178 14.09 -5.21 -11.00
N GLU A 179 14.99 -4.62 -11.81
CA GLU A 179 14.84 -3.26 -12.34
C GLU A 179 13.59 -3.15 -13.24
N GLU A 180 13.29 -4.18 -14.04
CA GLU A 180 12.07 -4.23 -14.86
C GLU A 180 10.79 -4.32 -14.01
N LEU A 181 10.78 -5.17 -12.98
CA LEU A 181 9.66 -5.27 -12.04
C LEU A 181 9.41 -3.95 -11.32
N LEU A 182 10.48 -3.33 -10.81
CA LEU A 182 10.39 -2.04 -10.14
C LEU A 182 9.90 -0.94 -11.07
N SER A 183 10.35 -0.94 -12.34
CA SER A 183 9.86 -0.01 -13.36
C SER A 183 8.37 -0.18 -13.60
N ALA A 184 7.90 -1.43 -13.81
CA ALA A 184 6.49 -1.72 -14.02
C ALA A 184 5.63 -1.26 -12.84
N THR A 185 6.04 -1.54 -11.60
CA THR A 185 5.32 -1.06 -10.40
C THR A 185 5.29 0.47 -10.31
N LEU A 186 6.38 1.15 -10.66
CA LEU A 186 6.42 2.62 -10.63
C LEU A 186 5.55 3.25 -11.72
N VAL A 187 5.49 2.65 -12.91
CA VAL A 187 4.60 3.08 -13.99
C VAL A 187 3.15 2.96 -13.54
N GLU A 188 2.76 1.81 -12.98
CA GLU A 188 1.40 1.57 -12.48
C GLU A 188 1.05 2.47 -11.28
N ALA A 189 2.04 2.82 -10.46
CA ALA A 189 1.89 3.80 -9.38
C ALA A 189 1.75 5.25 -9.87
N GLY A 190 1.85 5.53 -11.18
CA GLY A 190 1.87 6.89 -11.74
C GLY A 190 3.14 7.66 -11.41
N ALA A 191 4.20 6.97 -11.00
CA ALA A 191 5.49 7.52 -10.58
C ALA A 191 6.61 7.09 -11.54
N SER A 192 6.31 7.08 -12.85
CA SER A 192 7.23 6.64 -13.90
C SER A 192 8.54 7.44 -13.90
N ARG A 193 9.66 6.73 -14.14
CA ARG A 193 11.01 7.27 -14.05
C ARG A 193 11.92 6.61 -15.09
N SER A 194 13.00 7.29 -15.45
CA SER A 194 14.04 6.68 -16.29
C SER A 194 14.78 5.56 -15.54
N PRO A 195 15.36 4.57 -16.25
CA PRO A 195 16.14 3.49 -15.63
C PRO A 195 17.26 3.99 -14.71
N GLU A 196 17.99 5.05 -15.09
CA GLU A 196 19.04 5.67 -14.28
C GLU A 196 18.47 6.28 -12.99
N ALA A 197 17.29 6.89 -13.05
CA ALA A 197 16.62 7.43 -11.88
C ALA A 197 16.14 6.32 -10.93
N ILE A 198 15.67 5.18 -11.45
CA ILE A 198 15.31 3.99 -10.67
C ILE A 198 16.55 3.43 -9.94
N ARG A 199 17.67 3.28 -10.66
CA ARG A 199 18.95 2.85 -10.09
C ARG A 199 19.43 3.79 -8.99
N SER A 200 19.39 5.09 -9.24
CA SER A 200 19.76 6.11 -8.26
C SER A 200 18.89 6.04 -7.01
N LEU A 201 17.57 5.90 -7.18
CA LEU A 201 16.59 5.75 -6.10
C LEU A 201 16.88 4.52 -5.23
N TYR A 202 17.12 3.37 -5.85
CA TYR A 202 17.44 2.14 -5.11
C TYR A 202 18.80 2.23 -4.39
N ARG A 203 19.84 2.81 -5.02
CA ARG A 203 21.15 3.06 -4.36
C ARG A 203 21.02 3.97 -3.16
N ALA A 204 20.21 5.01 -3.25
CA ALA A 204 19.96 5.93 -2.15
C ALA A 204 19.31 5.22 -0.94
N MET A 205 18.47 4.21 -1.19
CA MET A 205 17.89 3.37 -0.13
C MET A 205 18.93 2.45 0.52
N GLU A 206 19.77 1.79 -0.27
CA GLU A 206 20.81 0.89 0.25
C GLU A 206 21.86 1.65 1.09
N ARG A 207 22.25 2.86 0.66
CA ARG A 207 23.20 3.71 1.41
C ARG A 207 22.68 4.21 2.76
N GLY A 208 21.36 4.22 2.96
CA GLY A 208 20.70 4.60 4.21
C GLY A 208 20.58 3.47 5.23
N LYS A 209 21.02 2.24 4.92
CA LYS A 209 21.06 1.15 5.91
C LYS A 209 22.18 1.44 6.94
N PRO A 210 21.92 1.33 8.25
CA PRO A 210 23.00 1.35 9.22
C PRO A 210 23.96 0.21 8.87
N LYS A 211 25.25 0.52 8.76
CA LYS A 211 26.29 -0.51 8.62
C LYS A 211 26.16 -1.46 9.81
N LYS A 212 25.93 -2.74 9.54
CA LYS A 212 26.05 -3.80 10.53
C LYS A 212 27.45 -3.84 11.10
#